data_AF-A0A659UIJ5-F1
#
_entry.id   AF-A0A659UIJ5-F1
#
_cell.length_a   1.000
_cell.length_b   1.000
_cell.length_c   1.000
_cell.angle_alpha   90.00
_cell.angle_beta   90.00
_cell.angle_gamma   90.00
#
_symmetry.space_group_name_H-M   'P 1'
#
loop_
_entity.id
_entity.type
_entity.pdbx_description
1 polymer ?
#
loop_
_entity_poly.entity_id
_entity_poly.type
_entity_poly.pdbx_seq_one_letter_code
_entity_poly.pdbx_strand_id
1 'polypeptide(L)' 'GRKFRAVMDGELVRLDRETTIEIHPGALNVLVPSSIAEAKAA' A
#
# COMPACT_ATOMS: atom_id res chain seq x y z
N GLY A 1 2.93 28.20 -1.00
CA GLY A 1 3.91 27.17 -1.42
C GLY A 1 3.19 26.00 -2.07
N ARG A 2 3.82 25.32 -3.03
CA ARG A 2 3.26 24.13 -3.70
C ARG A 2 3.19 22.99 -2.68
N LYS A 3 1.98 22.49 -2.38
CA LYS A 3 1.78 21.38 -1.44
C LYS A 3 2.29 20.07 -2.04
N PHE A 4 3.00 19.27 -1.24
CA PHE A 4 3.46 17.94 -1.60
C PHE A 4 2.26 17.01 -1.82
N ARG A 5 2.34 16.17 -2.85
CA ARG A 5 1.28 15.25 -3.27
C ARG A 5 1.90 14.00 -3.86
N ALA A 6 1.21 12.87 -3.70
CA ALA A 6 1.55 11.60 -4.31
C ALA A 6 0.28 10.97 -4.90
N VAL A 7 0.46 10.06 -5.86
CA VAL A 7 -0.62 9.22 -6.36
C VAL A 7 -0.53 7.88 -5.63
N MET A 8 -1.62 7.46 -4.97
CA MET A 8 -1.75 6.17 -4.29
C MET A 8 -2.94 5.43 -4.91
N ASP A 9 -2.68 4.27 -5.52
CA ASP A 9 -3.69 3.46 -6.25
C ASP A 9 -4.51 4.24 -7.29
N GLY A 10 -3.91 5.26 -7.90
CA GLY A 10 -4.55 6.13 -8.90
C GLY A 10 -5.20 7.39 -8.32
N GLU A 11 -5.28 7.53 -6.99
CA GLU A 11 -5.85 8.69 -6.33
C GLU A 11 -4.78 9.71 -5.93
N LEU A 12 -5.06 11.00 -6.14
CA LEU A 12 -4.15 12.08 -5.77
C LEU A 12 -4.32 12.45 -4.29
N VAL A 13 -3.33 12.09 -3.48
CA VAL A 13 -3.33 12.33 -2.04
C VAL A 13 -2.38 13.45 -1.65
N ARG A 14 -2.78 14.25 -0.66
CA ARG A 14 -1.97 15.32 -0.08
C ARG A 14 -1.01 14.73 0.94
N LEU A 15 0.24 15.17 0.91
CA LEU A 15 1.24 14.80 1.90
C LEU A 15 1.52 15.99 2.82
N ASP A 16 1.78 15.68 4.07
CA ASP A 16 2.38 16.61 5.01
C ASP A 16 3.89 16.72 4.75
N ARG A 17 4.60 17.47 5.59
CA ARG A 17 6.06 17.57 5.50
C ARG A 17 6.74 16.23 5.77
N GLU A 18 6.15 15.41 6.61
CA GLU A 18 6.57 14.06 6.94
C GLU A 18 5.34 13.15 6.87
N THR A 19 5.46 12.01 6.23
CA THR A 19 4.39 11.03 6.08
C THR A 19 5.01 9.65 6.14
N THR A 20 4.49 8.79 7.01
CA THR A 20 4.96 7.41 7.16
C THR A 20 4.13 6.48 6.28
N ILE A 21 4.81 5.63 5.53
CA ILE A 21 4.20 4.52 4.80
C ILE A 21 4.52 3.26 5.59
N GLU A 22 3.49 2.54 6.01
CA GLU A 22 3.62 1.34 6.84
C GLU A 22 3.00 0.14 6.11
N ILE A 23 3.68 -1.01 6.19
CA ILE A 23 3.14 -2.28 5.72
C ILE A 23 2.39 -2.93 6.88
N HIS A 24 1.14 -3.34 6.64
CA HIS A 24 0.37 -4.15 7.56
C HIS A 24 0.31 -5.60 7.05
N PRO A 25 1.17 -6.50 7.54
CA PRO A 25 1.24 -7.87 7.03
C PRO A 25 -0.06 -8.62 7.33
N GLY A 26 -0.58 -9.35 6.34
CA GLY A 26 -1.80 -10.14 6.50
C GLY A 26 -3.07 -9.32 6.80
N ALA A 27 -3.09 -8.02 6.48
CA ALA A 27 -4.22 -7.14 6.76
C ALA A 27 -5.52 -7.54 6.04
N LEU A 28 -5.43 -8.31 4.94
CA LEU A 28 -6.57 -8.75 4.16
C LEU A 28 -6.37 -10.17 3.61
N ASN A 29 -7.38 -11.02 3.79
CA ASN A 29 -7.45 -12.32 3.11
C ASN A 29 -7.84 -12.11 1.65
N VAL A 30 -7.06 -12.66 0.74
CA VAL A 30 -7.31 -12.56 -0.70
C VAL A 30 -7.30 -13.96 -1.33
N LEU A 31 -8.18 -14.16 -2.31
CA LEU A 31 -8.15 -15.39 -3.11
C LEU A 31 -6.98 -15.31 -4.08
N VAL A 32 -6.13 -16.33 -4.05
CA VAL A 32 -4.98 -16.48 -4.95
C VAL A 32 -5.03 -17.85 -5.64
N PRO A 33 -4.46 -18.00 -6.85
CA PRO A 33 -4.27 -19.30 -7.45
C PRO A 33 -3.53 -20.25 -6.50
N SER A 34 -3.98 -21.50 -6.41
CA SER A 34 -3.40 -22.50 -5.50
C SER A 34 -1.90 -22.74 -5.74
N SER A 35 -1.44 -22.57 -6.98
CA SER A 35 -0.02 -22.67 -7.35
C SER A 35 0.90 -21.64 -6.70
N ILE A 36 0.34 -20.55 -6.15
CA ILE A 36 1.12 -19.48 -5.50
C ILE A 36 0.71 -19.21 -4.05
N ALA A 37 -0.13 -20.07 -3.46
CA ALA A 37 -0.68 -19.87 -2.12
C ALA A 37 0.38 -19.85 -1.00
N GLU A 38 1.54 -20.48 -1.21
CA GLU A 38 2.67 -20.44 -0.26
C GLU A 38 3.56 -19.19 -0.43
N ALA A 39 3.41 -18.47 -1.55
CA ALA A 39 4.17 -17.26 -1.79
C ALA A 39 3.48 -16.06 -1.13
N LYS A 40 4.07 -15.61 -0.01
CA LYS A 40 3.92 -14.27 0.61
C LYS A 40 2.94 -14.16 1.78
N ALA A 41 3.40 -14.62 2.94
CA ALA A 41 3.25 -13.86 4.17
C ALA A 41 4.66 -13.40 4.59
N ALA A 42 5.04 -12.20 4.17
CA ALA A 42 6.24 -11.49 4.63
C ALA A 42 5.86 -10.02 4.81
#